data_AF-G2DC37-F1
#
_entry.id   AF-G2DC37-F1
#
_cell.length_a   1.000
_cell.length_b   1.000
_cell.length_c   1.000
_cell.angle_alpha   90.00
_cell.angle_beta   90.00
_cell.angle_gamma   90.00
#
_symmetry.space_group_name_H-M   'P 1'
#
loop_
_entity.id
_entity.type
_entity.pdbx_description
1 polymer ?
#
loop_
_entity_poly.entity_id
_entity_poly.type
_entity_poly.pdbx_seq_one_letter_code
_entity_poly.pdbx_strand_id
1 'polypeptide(L)'
;MSRQMPGLQAWLFQRISAVYLGLYTPLLLLYFIVMPPQSYAEWHVFLASPWVNSSILLFALALLVHAWVGVRDVVLDYVHPYLLRLAMLTGVAVMLIAWGFWVLAHTACGHRLT
;
A
#
# COMPACT_ATOMS: atom_id res chain seq x y z
N MET A 1 -21.92 24.61 11.62
CA MET A 1 -20.90 24.32 10.59
C MET A 1 -20.52 22.86 10.73
N SER A 2 -20.69 22.08 9.66
CA SER A 2 -20.80 20.63 9.64
C SER A 2 -19.63 19.92 10.30
N ARG A 3 -19.93 18.96 11.20
CA ARG A 3 -18.96 17.97 11.67
C ARG A 3 -18.32 17.32 10.44
N GLN A 4 -17.04 17.60 10.18
CA GLN A 4 -16.23 16.69 9.39
C GLN A 4 -16.41 15.32 10.03
N MET A 5 -16.94 14.33 9.31
CA MET A 5 -17.10 12.97 9.80
C MET A 5 -15.82 12.21 9.48
N PRO A 6 -14.75 12.30 10.30
CA PRO A 6 -13.44 11.79 9.93
C PRO A 6 -13.48 10.25 9.84
N GLY A 7 -14.43 9.64 10.57
CA GLY A 7 -14.70 8.20 10.54
C GLY A 7 -15.31 7.71 9.23
N LEU A 8 -16.19 8.47 8.57
CA LEU A 8 -16.80 8.02 7.30
C LEU A 8 -15.75 7.99 6.17
N GLN A 9 -14.88 9.00 6.12
CA GLN A 9 -13.79 9.04 5.16
C GLN A 9 -12.78 7.91 5.40
N ALA A 10 -12.35 7.71 6.65
CA ALA A 10 -11.44 6.61 7.01
C ALA A 10 -12.06 5.25 6.67
N TRP A 11 -13.35 5.05 6.97
CA TRP A 11 -14.08 3.85 6.61
C TRP A 11 -14.09 3.63 5.09
N LEU A 12 -14.39 4.66 4.30
CA LEU A 12 -14.44 4.56 2.84
C LEU A 12 -13.06 4.18 2.26
N PHE A 13 -12.00 4.87 2.69
CA PHE A 13 -10.63 4.57 2.24
C PHE A 13 -10.20 3.14 2.61
N GLN A 14 -10.56 2.66 3.80
CA GLN A 14 -10.28 1.28 4.21
C GLN A 14 -10.97 0.27 3.29
N ARG A 15 -12.19 0.55 2.81
CA ARG A 15 -12.99 -0.39 2.01
C ARG A 15 -12.57 -0.38 0.55
N ILE A 16 -12.34 0.80 -0.02
CA ILE A 16 -11.82 0.92 -1.40
C ILE A 16 -10.45 0.26 -1.51
N SER A 17 -9.54 0.53 -0.56
CA SER A 17 -8.23 -0.12 -0.55
C SER A 17 -8.34 -1.63 -0.37
N ALA A 18 -9.21 -2.12 0.53
CA ALA A 18 -9.43 -3.55 0.73
C ALA A 18 -9.91 -4.27 -0.54
N VAL A 19 -10.88 -3.68 -1.26
CA VAL A 19 -11.38 -4.25 -2.51
C VAL A 19 -10.27 -4.32 -3.56
N TYR A 20 -9.50 -3.25 -3.72
CA TYR A 20 -8.38 -3.24 -4.67
C TYR A 20 -7.32 -4.30 -4.30
N LEU A 21 -6.83 -4.32 -3.06
CA LEU A 21 -5.83 -5.28 -2.58
C LEU A 21 -6.33 -6.73 -2.69
N GLY A 22 -7.59 -6.94 -2.30
CA GLY A 22 -8.26 -8.24 -2.30
C GLY A 22 -8.52 -8.81 -3.70
N LEU A 23 -8.66 -7.96 -4.73
CA LEU A 23 -8.74 -8.40 -6.11
C LEU A 23 -7.36 -8.53 -6.76
N TYR A 24 -6.49 -7.55 -6.54
CA TYR A 24 -5.17 -7.49 -7.18
C TYR A 24 -4.29 -8.68 -6.79
N THR A 25 -4.25 -9.02 -5.50
CA THR A 25 -3.41 -10.10 -4.97
C THR A 25 -3.73 -11.47 -5.60
N PRO A 26 -4.97 -12.00 -5.55
CA PRO A 26 -5.27 -13.29 -6.16
C PRO A 26 -5.15 -13.28 -7.68
N LEU A 27 -5.46 -12.17 -8.36
CA LEU A 27 -5.28 -12.06 -9.81
C LEU A 27 -3.81 -12.12 -10.21
N LEU A 28 -2.93 -11.44 -9.47
CA LEU A 28 -1.49 -11.49 -9.70
C LEU A 28 -0.93 -12.89 -9.45
N LEU A 29 -1.37 -13.55 -8.37
CA LEU A 29 -0.99 -14.94 -8.09
C LEU A 29 -1.46 -15.89 -9.19
N LEU A 30 -2.71 -15.75 -9.65
CA LEU A 30 -3.25 -16.52 -10.76
C LEU A 30 -2.44 -16.30 -12.04
N TYR A 31 -2.07 -15.05 -12.34
CA TYR A 31 -1.21 -14.73 -13.48
C TYR A 31 0.11 -15.49 -13.40
N PHE A 32 0.79 -15.50 -12.24
CA PHE A 32 2.05 -16.24 -12.09
C PHE A 32 1.89 -17.76 -12.11
N ILE A 33 0.72 -18.30 -11.76
CA ILE A 33 0.45 -19.74 -11.88
C ILE A 33 0.23 -20.13 -13.35
N VAL A 34 -0.51 -19.32 -14.12
CA VAL A 34 -0.90 -19.64 -15.50
C VAL A 34 0.17 -19.24 -16.52
N MET A 35 0.83 -18.11 -16.30
CA MET A 35 1.85 -17.53 -17.20
C MET A 35 3.11 -17.10 -16.41
N PRO A 36 3.80 -18.02 -15.74
CA PRO A 36 5.03 -17.71 -15.01
C PRO A 36 6.14 -17.21 -15.97
N PRO A 37 6.76 -16.04 -15.70
CA PRO A 37 7.93 -15.60 -16.46
C PRO A 37 9.09 -16.58 -16.27
N GLN A 38 9.65 -17.10 -17.37
CA GLN A 38 10.66 -18.17 -17.35
C GLN A 38 12.10 -17.67 -17.37
N SER A 39 12.31 -16.37 -17.63
CA SER A 39 13.63 -15.79 -17.82
C SER A 39 13.72 -14.39 -17.23
N TYR A 40 14.96 -13.94 -16.95
CA TYR A 40 15.22 -12.56 -16.54
C TYR A 40 14.66 -11.54 -17.54
N ALA A 41 14.79 -11.83 -18.85
CA ALA A 41 14.28 -10.95 -19.90
C ALA A 41 12.75 -10.81 -19.84
N GLU A 42 12.01 -11.90 -19.61
CA GLU A 42 10.56 -11.85 -19.44
C GLU A 42 10.14 -11.07 -18.19
N TRP A 43 10.84 -11.26 -17.07
CA TRP A 43 10.63 -10.45 -15.87
C TRP A 43 10.85 -8.96 -16.14
N HIS A 44 11.92 -8.63 -16.86
CA HIS A 44 12.23 -7.25 -17.22
C HIS A 44 11.14 -6.65 -18.11
N VAL A 45 10.67 -7.37 -19.13
CA VAL A 45 9.57 -6.92 -20.01
C VAL A 45 8.27 -6.74 -19.23
N PHE A 46 7.93 -7.67 -18.34
CA PHE A 46 6.72 -7.59 -17.51
C PHE A 46 6.75 -6.34 -16.63
N LEU A 47 7.85 -6.10 -15.90
CA LEU A 47 7.98 -4.97 -14.98
C LEU A 47 8.18 -3.62 -15.69
N ALA A 48 8.74 -3.62 -16.90
CA ALA A 48 8.89 -2.42 -17.73
C ALA A 48 7.57 -1.94 -18.35
N SER A 49 6.52 -2.77 -18.32
CA SER A 49 5.19 -2.37 -18.80
C SER A 49 4.64 -1.22 -17.95
N PRO A 50 4.27 -0.07 -18.56
CA PRO A 50 3.72 1.08 -17.83
C PRO A 50 2.46 0.73 -17.03
N TRP A 51 1.64 -0.19 -17.53
CA TRP A 51 0.43 -0.66 -16.87
C TRP A 51 0.73 -1.49 -15.63
N VAL A 52 1.69 -2.41 -15.73
CA VAL A 52 2.12 -3.24 -14.60
C VAL A 52 2.74 -2.36 -13.54
N ASN A 53 3.66 -1.48 -13.91
CA ASN A 53 4.34 -0.57 -12.98
C ASN A 53 3.32 0.35 -12.27
N SER A 54 2.42 0.99 -13.01
CA SER A 54 1.36 1.83 -12.44
C SER A 54 0.44 1.06 -11.50
N SER A 55 0.13 -0.20 -11.82
CA SER A 55 -0.70 -1.06 -10.96
C SER A 55 0.01 -1.44 -9.66
N ILE A 56 1.32 -1.71 -9.69
CA ILE A 56 2.12 -2.00 -8.50
C ILE A 56 2.23 -0.75 -7.62
N LEU A 57 2.39 0.44 -8.22
CA LEU A 57 2.38 1.71 -7.50
C LEU A 57 1.02 1.96 -6.81
N LEU A 58 -0.08 1.71 -7.51
CA LEU A 58 -1.42 1.82 -6.94
C LEU A 58 -1.64 0.79 -5.82
N PHE A 59 -1.14 -0.44 -5.98
CA PHE A 59 -1.15 -1.45 -4.92
C PHE A 59 -0.39 -1.00 -3.68
N ALA A 60 0.82 -0.46 -3.85
CA ALA A 60 1.59 0.08 -2.73
C ALA A 60 0.84 1.21 -2.02
N LEU A 61 0.27 2.15 -2.76
CA LEU A 61 -0.53 3.24 -2.18
C LEU A 61 -1.76 2.71 -1.43
N ALA A 62 -2.51 1.80 -2.03
CA ALA A 62 -3.67 1.17 -1.39
C ALA A 62 -3.28 0.45 -0.10
N LEU A 63 -2.15 -0.26 -0.11
CA LEU A 63 -1.61 -0.96 1.06
C LEU A 63 -1.22 0.00 2.19
N LEU A 64 -0.55 1.11 1.87
CA LEU A 64 -0.17 2.14 2.85
C LEU A 64 -1.41 2.75 3.52
N VAL A 65 -2.43 3.09 2.74
CA VAL A 65 -3.71 3.63 3.25
C VAL A 65 -4.42 2.59 4.12
N HIS A 66 -4.53 1.36 3.65
CA HIS A 66 -5.18 0.26 4.37
C HIS A 66 -4.50 -0.05 5.70
N ALA A 67 -3.17 -0.09 5.69
CA ALA A 67 -2.36 -0.34 6.88
C ALA A 67 -2.48 0.81 7.88
N TRP A 68 -2.44 2.08 7.41
CA TRP A 68 -2.58 3.23 8.30
C TRP A 68 -3.91 3.22 9.03
N VAL A 69 -5.03 3.12 8.31
CA VAL A 69 -6.35 3.17 8.93
C VAL A 69 -6.57 1.95 9.83
N GLY A 70 -6.24 0.74 9.35
CA GLY A 70 -6.39 -0.48 10.15
C GLY A 70 -5.57 -0.48 11.44
N VAL A 71 -4.27 -0.19 11.36
CA VAL A 71 -3.38 -0.21 12.54
C VAL A 71 -3.71 0.95 13.50
N ARG A 72 -4.06 2.13 12.97
CA ARG A 72 -4.52 3.25 13.80
C ARG A 72 -5.73 2.83 14.64
N ASP A 73 -6.74 2.21 14.03
CA ASP A 73 -7.96 1.82 14.73
C ASP A 73 -7.64 0.77 15.81
N VAL A 74 -6.82 -0.24 15.50
CA VAL A 74 -6.33 -1.22 16.50
C VAL A 74 -5.62 -0.53 17.68
N VAL A 75 -4.72 0.42 17.40
CA VAL A 75 -3.98 1.12 18.44
C VAL A 75 -4.91 2.01 19.29
N LEU A 76 -5.89 2.66 18.68
CA LEU A 76 -6.88 3.48 19.41
C LEU A 76 -7.78 2.63 20.31
N ASP A 77 -8.15 1.42 19.88
CA ASP A 77 -9.06 0.53 20.60
C ASP A 77 -8.38 -0.20 21.77
N TYR A 78 -7.12 -0.63 21.58
CA TYR A 78 -6.46 -1.56 22.52
C TYR A 78 -5.32 -0.93 23.34
N VAL A 79 -4.78 0.23 22.96
CA VAL A 79 -3.65 0.85 23.68
C VAL A 79 -4.15 2.00 24.54
N HIS A 80 -4.36 1.72 25.83
CA HIS A 80 -4.87 2.71 26.78
C HIS A 80 -3.84 3.75 27.27
N PRO A 81 -2.57 3.40 27.58
CA PRO A 81 -1.61 4.39 28.08
C PRO A 81 -1.31 5.45 27.01
N TYR A 82 -1.54 6.72 27.35
CA TYR A 82 -1.46 7.83 26.39
C TYR A 82 -0.11 7.91 25.65
N LEU A 83 1.00 7.88 26.40
CA LEU A 83 2.35 8.00 25.83
C LEU A 83 2.69 6.81 24.93
N LEU A 84 2.28 5.59 25.30
CA LEU A 84 2.50 4.40 24.50
C LEU A 84 1.70 4.48 23.19
N ARG A 85 0.43 4.88 23.27
CA ARG A 85 -0.42 5.07 22.09
C ARG A 85 0.15 6.10 21.13
N LEU A 86 0.61 7.24 21.66
CA LEU A 86 1.25 8.28 20.85
C LEU A 86 2.51 7.75 20.16
N ALA A 87 3.41 7.11 20.92
CA ALA A 87 4.64 6.54 20.39
C ALA A 87 4.36 5.50 19.28
N MET A 88 3.38 4.62 19.47
CA MET A 88 3.00 3.61 18.48
C MET A 88 2.43 4.24 17.21
N LEU A 89 1.48 5.18 17.33
CA LEU A 89 0.90 5.86 16.17
C LEU A 89 1.96 6.64 15.38
N THR A 90 2.87 7.33 16.08
CA THR A 90 3.99 8.04 15.43
C THR A 90 4.96 7.07 14.77
N GLY A 91 5.32 5.97 15.43
CA GLY A 91 6.21 4.95 14.89
C GLY A 91 5.64 4.31 13.62
N VAL A 92 4.35 3.95 13.64
CA VAL A 92 3.65 3.41 12.47
C VAL A 92 3.60 4.44 11.34
N ALA A 93 3.25 5.70 11.63
CA ALA A 93 3.23 6.75 10.63
C ALA A 93 4.60 6.96 9.96
N VAL A 94 5.68 7.07 10.74
CA VAL A 94 7.05 7.22 10.22
C VAL A 94 7.46 6.03 9.38
N MET A 95 7.17 4.81 9.84
CA MET A 95 7.47 3.57 9.11
C MET A 95 6.75 3.53 7.75
N LEU A 96 5.45 3.82 7.71
CA LEU A 96 4.67 3.82 6.47
C LEU A 96 5.12 4.93 5.51
N ILE A 97 5.47 6.11 6.02
CA ILE A 97 6.02 7.20 5.21
C ILE A 97 7.37 6.81 4.62
N ALA A 98 8.27 6.24 5.42
CA ALA A 98 9.57 5.77 4.96
C ALA A 98 9.43 4.70 3.88
N TRP A 99 8.49 3.76 4.04
CA TRP A 99 8.14 2.79 3.02
C TRP A 99 7.61 3.43 1.73
N GLY A 100 6.71 4.41 1.84
CA GLY A 100 6.19 5.13 0.69
C GLY A 100 7.29 5.84 -0.10
N PHE A 101 8.20 6.53 0.59
CA PHE A 101 9.37 7.14 -0.05
C PHE A 101 10.29 6.11 -0.69
N TRP A 102 10.56 4.99 -0.01
CA TRP A 102 11.39 3.92 -0.56
C TRP A 102 10.79 3.35 -1.85
N VAL A 103 9.48 3.06 -1.87
CA VAL A 103 8.77 2.58 -3.07
C VAL A 103 8.89 3.59 -4.21
N LEU A 104 8.59 4.86 -3.95
CA LEU A 104 8.66 5.91 -4.97
C LEU A 104 10.09 6.09 -5.51
N ALA A 105 11.10 6.05 -4.64
CA ALA A 105 12.50 6.19 -5.06
C ALA A 105 12.94 5.03 -5.97
N HIS A 106 12.55 3.79 -5.68
CA HIS A 106 12.98 2.63 -6.45
C HIS A 106 12.19 2.45 -7.75
N THR A 107 10.91 2.82 -7.76
CA THR A 107 10.05 2.71 -8.96
C THR A 107 10.24 3.89 -9.93
N ALA A 108 10.46 5.11 -9.43
CA ALA A 108 10.64 6.30 -10.27
C ALA A 108 12.08 6.48 -10.78
N CYS A 109 13.09 5.98 -10.07
CA CYS A 109 14.49 6.08 -10.49
C CYS A 109 14.88 4.96 -11.50
N GLY A 110 14.19 3.82 -11.48
CA GLY A 110 14.44 2.71 -12.42
C GLY A 110 14.27 3.08 -13.90
N HIS A 111 13.45 4.08 -14.22
CA HIS A 111 13.25 4.58 -15.59
C HIS A 111 14.37 5.48 -16.11
N ARG A 112 15.35 5.86 -15.29
CA ARG A 112 16.36 6.87 -15.64
C ARG A 112 17.76 6.29 -15.95
N LEU A 113 17.93 4.97 -15.85
CA LEU A 113 19.22 4.27 -16.03
C LEU A 113 19.23 3.24 -17.18
N THR A 114 18.20 3.25 -18.03
CA THR A 114 18.15 2.51 -19.32
C THR A 114 17.95 3.49 -20.45
#